data_AF-A0AAN8ICP5-F1
#
_entry.id   AF-A0AAN8ICP5-F1
#
_cell.length_a   1.000
_cell.length_b   1.000
_cell.length_c   1.000
_cell.angle_alpha   90.00
_cell.angle_beta   90.00
_cell.angle_gamma   90.00
#
_symmetry.space_group_name_H-M   'P 1'
#
loop_
_entity.id
_entity.type
_entity.pdbx_description
1 polymer ?
#
loop_
_entity_poly.entity_id
_entity_poly.type
_entity_poly.pdbx_seq_one_letter_code
_entity_poly.pdbx_strand_id
1 'polypeptide(L)'
;MVFQTMRVLWNPTKFSAVENGTGGENPMVSNKSALKDFLFSIASMTGDLSNITAPPFVLDQKSVVEIPAFWAENPAMFVSPATSEDPAERALLVLKSFLGGIKSQCYMGHTEAEGVKKPLNAFLGELFLGQWDDQQTGATYLASEQVSHHPPITACRVWNPKHGVVAEGFNRQQVTFSWSSMSVHIQSTGFALKTIEKYDEHYLLPLPDFKVKGVLSTPYPELSGEWYIPSTNGYMSKIDFTGGHGFLGGGKKHEFTAILYREEDGPKHPVYSITGCWNTEFTIRDERSGKDIEHFSVVEHSSNLPELKLPPLEEMDPWETRRAWHDTQEAIRMNDFNRVKAAKSHLEQGQRNMRKEEETNGRTWQPVFFKNTNSHEVVKKLMAKTPGQDFSKTMEGTNGAWMFNHDAYQKADRPFHAGLEPDNLKEGEERIYRNGSRASFQSSRNGTPRSSIDGGRASMDASIAAMSMNSPRRSSTKHRASVDHKVGAVEDGRSAQVNGTQVDIGQHPDRKEVGGITKDQPMHQHSQLRSKEEELGSGVEGLSVKEKVATEDMLRDLYSSGKKSKR
;
A
#
# COMPACT_ATOMS: atom_id res chain seq x y z
N MET A 1 -36.88 -19.73 -14.87
CA MET A 1 -37.67 -18.92 -13.92
C MET A 1 -36.79 -18.05 -13.01
N VAL A 2 -35.84 -18.59 -12.23
CA VAL A 2 -34.94 -17.80 -11.34
C VAL A 2 -34.28 -16.59 -12.04
N PHE A 3 -33.63 -16.80 -13.20
CA PHE A 3 -33.05 -15.72 -14.03
C PHE A 3 -34.05 -14.67 -14.54
N GLN A 4 -35.35 -14.98 -14.51
CA GLN A 4 -36.43 -14.07 -14.89
C GLN A 4 -36.90 -13.25 -13.68
N THR A 5 -36.91 -13.85 -12.48
CA THR A 5 -37.13 -13.15 -11.20
C THR A 5 -36.03 -12.13 -10.91
N MET A 6 -34.75 -12.48 -11.15
CA MET A 6 -33.64 -11.52 -10.97
C MET A 6 -33.74 -10.32 -11.93
N ARG A 7 -34.33 -10.52 -13.12
CA ARG A 7 -34.62 -9.44 -14.08
C ARG A 7 -35.78 -8.51 -13.67
N VAL A 8 -36.56 -8.90 -12.66
CA VAL A 8 -37.62 -8.08 -12.03
C VAL A 8 -37.10 -7.36 -10.77
N LEU A 9 -36.11 -7.94 -10.08
CA LEU A 9 -35.41 -7.29 -8.97
C LEU A 9 -34.43 -6.21 -9.46
N TRP A 10 -33.72 -6.45 -10.57
CA TRP A 10 -32.89 -5.42 -11.21
C TRP A 10 -33.74 -4.49 -12.09
N ASN A 11 -34.49 -3.57 -11.47
CA ASN A 11 -35.09 -2.44 -12.16
C ASN A 11 -34.17 -1.20 -12.05
N PRO A 12 -33.48 -0.77 -13.13
CA PRO A 12 -32.54 0.35 -13.08
C PRO A 12 -33.21 1.72 -12.82
N THR A 13 -34.54 1.84 -12.86
CA THR A 13 -35.24 3.09 -12.52
C THR A 13 -35.50 3.27 -11.02
N LYS A 14 -35.02 2.38 -10.15
CA LYS A 14 -35.21 2.49 -8.68
C LYS A 14 -34.13 3.29 -7.94
N PHE A 15 -33.06 3.72 -8.60
CA PHE A 15 -32.21 4.80 -8.09
C PHE A 15 -32.88 6.15 -8.43
N SER A 16 -33.94 6.47 -7.69
CA SER A 16 -34.49 7.82 -7.62
C SER A 16 -33.38 8.79 -7.21
N ALA A 17 -33.45 10.04 -7.67
CA ALA A 17 -32.50 11.07 -7.24
C ALA A 17 -32.52 11.19 -5.71
N VAL A 18 -31.33 11.12 -5.10
CA VAL A 18 -31.17 11.32 -3.66
C VAL A 18 -31.51 12.78 -3.35
N GLU A 19 -32.47 13.02 -2.45
CA GLU A 19 -32.81 14.38 -2.05
C GLU A 19 -31.63 15.05 -1.34
N ASN A 20 -31.39 16.33 -1.65
CA ASN A 20 -30.32 17.11 -1.04
C ASN A 20 -30.66 17.43 0.43
N GLY A 21 -30.32 16.50 1.32
CA GLY A 21 -30.43 16.70 2.77
C GLY A 21 -29.51 17.83 3.22
N THR A 22 -30.09 19.00 3.51
CA THR A 22 -29.37 20.15 4.07
C THR A 22 -29.09 19.95 5.56
N GLY A 23 -28.18 19.03 5.88
CA GLY A 23 -27.75 18.71 7.24
C GLY A 23 -26.45 17.90 7.22
N GLY A 24 -25.58 18.12 8.21
CA GLY A 24 -24.26 17.50 8.30
C GLY A 24 -24.25 16.02 8.72
N GLU A 25 -25.25 15.24 8.32
CA GLU A 25 -25.26 13.79 8.55
C GLU A 25 -24.44 13.06 7.49
N ASN A 26 -23.85 11.93 7.86
CA ASN A 26 -23.07 11.11 6.94
C ASN A 26 -23.98 10.51 5.84
N PRO A 27 -23.69 10.72 4.53
CA PRO A 27 -24.51 10.19 3.44
C PRO A 27 -24.76 8.67 3.47
N MET A 28 -23.85 7.88 4.02
CA MET A 28 -24.03 6.42 4.20
C MET A 28 -25.09 6.09 5.26
N VAL A 29 -25.20 6.92 6.31
CA VAL A 29 -26.20 6.79 7.37
C VAL A 29 -27.60 7.17 6.84
N SER A 30 -27.69 8.25 6.07
CA SER A 30 -28.95 8.68 5.43
C SER A 30 -29.42 7.68 4.35
N ASN A 31 -28.48 7.08 3.58
CA ASN A 31 -28.79 6.12 2.50
C ASN A 31 -28.78 4.63 2.95
N LYS A 32 -29.09 4.36 4.22
CA LYS A 32 -28.93 3.03 4.87
C LYS A 32 -29.66 1.86 4.20
N SER A 33 -30.70 2.09 3.40
CA SER A 33 -31.31 1.01 2.59
C SER A 33 -30.44 0.66 1.39
N ALA A 34 -30.10 1.63 0.55
CA ALA A 34 -29.24 1.41 -0.62
C ALA A 34 -27.86 0.86 -0.24
N LEU A 35 -27.33 1.25 0.94
CA LEU A 35 -26.11 0.68 1.51
C LEU A 35 -26.25 -0.82 1.85
N LYS A 36 -27.37 -1.23 2.45
CA LYS A 36 -27.67 -2.66 2.68
C LYS A 36 -27.80 -3.41 1.36
N ASP A 37 -28.58 -2.87 0.41
CA ASP A 37 -28.84 -3.50 -0.88
C ASP A 37 -27.53 -3.70 -1.67
N PHE A 38 -26.61 -2.72 -1.61
CA PHE A 38 -25.25 -2.84 -2.11
C PHE A 38 -24.45 -3.94 -1.40
N LEU A 39 -24.42 -3.96 -0.06
CA LEU A 39 -23.68 -4.97 0.71
C LEU A 39 -24.22 -6.40 0.52
N PHE A 40 -25.53 -6.56 0.32
CA PHE A 40 -26.12 -7.84 -0.07
C PHE A 40 -25.76 -8.23 -1.51
N SER A 41 -25.65 -7.26 -2.44
CA SER A 41 -25.24 -7.55 -3.82
C SER A 41 -23.82 -8.10 -3.93
N ILE A 42 -22.89 -7.62 -3.08
CA ILE A 42 -21.51 -8.12 -3.03
C ILE A 42 -21.33 -9.39 -2.18
N ALA A 43 -22.29 -9.73 -1.31
CA ALA A 43 -22.22 -10.91 -0.44
C ALA A 43 -22.25 -12.26 -1.20
N SER A 44 -22.60 -12.23 -2.50
CA SER A 44 -22.52 -13.38 -3.41
C SER A 44 -21.21 -13.45 -4.22
N MET A 45 -20.34 -12.44 -4.10
CA MET A 45 -19.08 -12.35 -4.83
C MET A 45 -17.94 -12.96 -4.01
N THR A 46 -17.04 -13.67 -4.70
CA THR A 46 -15.80 -14.24 -4.13
C THR A 46 -14.58 -13.59 -4.77
N GLY A 47 -13.47 -13.53 -4.05
CA GLY A 47 -12.23 -12.92 -4.52
C GLY A 47 -12.10 -11.43 -4.15
N ASP A 48 -11.35 -10.70 -4.98
CA ASP A 48 -11.03 -9.28 -4.77
C ASP A 48 -12.15 -8.34 -5.23
N LEU A 49 -12.48 -7.37 -4.39
CA LEU A 49 -13.61 -6.45 -4.53
C LEU A 49 -13.19 -5.04 -4.97
N SER A 50 -11.89 -4.81 -5.23
CA SER A 50 -11.30 -3.56 -5.73
C SER A 50 -12.08 -2.95 -6.90
N ASN A 51 -12.49 -3.79 -7.86
CA ASN A 51 -13.17 -3.43 -9.10
C ASN A 51 -14.69 -3.18 -8.97
N ILE A 52 -15.29 -3.36 -7.79
CA ILE A 52 -16.74 -3.21 -7.63
C ILE A 52 -17.16 -1.74 -7.77
N THR A 53 -18.20 -1.52 -8.59
CA THR A 53 -18.88 -0.24 -8.74
C THR A 53 -19.87 -0.04 -7.58
N ALA A 54 -19.47 0.74 -6.58
CA ALA A 54 -20.29 1.13 -5.44
C ALA A 54 -21.14 2.38 -5.74
N PRO A 55 -22.20 2.67 -4.96
CA PRO A 55 -22.92 3.95 -5.04
C PRO A 55 -22.01 5.15 -4.71
N PRO A 56 -22.23 6.35 -5.29
CA PRO A 56 -21.37 7.53 -5.07
C PRO A 56 -21.18 7.90 -3.61
N PHE A 57 -22.20 7.75 -2.76
CA PHE A 57 -22.09 8.00 -1.31
C PHE A 57 -21.14 7.06 -0.55
N VAL A 58 -20.66 5.98 -1.19
CA VAL A 58 -19.64 5.05 -0.69
C VAL A 58 -18.25 5.35 -1.29
N LEU A 59 -18.17 6.12 -2.38
CA LEU A 59 -16.93 6.38 -3.12
C LEU A 59 -16.16 7.59 -2.56
N ASP A 60 -14.83 7.53 -2.64
CA ASP A 60 -13.97 8.70 -2.60
C ASP A 60 -13.81 9.24 -4.03
N GLN A 61 -13.53 10.54 -4.16
CA GLN A 61 -13.04 11.13 -5.41
C GLN A 61 -11.59 10.68 -5.68
N LYS A 62 -10.79 10.40 -4.64
CA LYS A 62 -9.39 10.00 -4.77
C LYS A 62 -9.21 8.60 -5.38
N SER A 63 -8.11 8.43 -6.09
CA SER A 63 -7.63 7.13 -6.56
C SER A 63 -6.64 6.48 -5.57
N VAL A 64 -6.41 5.17 -5.72
CA VAL A 64 -5.41 4.43 -4.93
C VAL A 64 -4.00 5.01 -5.10
N VAL A 65 -3.66 5.55 -6.28
CA VAL A 65 -2.35 6.21 -6.52
C VAL A 65 -2.11 7.44 -5.65
N GLU A 66 -3.13 7.99 -5.00
CA GLU A 66 -3.00 9.15 -4.10
C GLU A 66 -2.66 8.76 -2.65
N ILE A 67 -2.85 7.49 -2.26
CA ILE A 67 -2.59 7.02 -0.88
C ILE A 67 -1.13 7.26 -0.42
N PRO A 68 -0.09 7.09 -1.25
CA PRO A 68 1.29 7.42 -0.88
C PRO A 68 1.54 8.87 -0.45
N ALA A 69 0.64 9.81 -0.75
CA ALA A 69 0.79 11.20 -0.28
C ALA A 69 0.74 11.30 1.26
N PHE A 70 -0.03 10.43 1.91
CA PHE A 70 -0.18 10.40 3.37
C PHE A 70 1.11 9.93 4.10
N TRP A 71 2.18 9.57 3.38
CA TRP A 71 3.50 9.31 3.96
C TRP A 71 4.27 10.60 4.31
N ALA A 72 3.94 11.74 3.68
CA ALA A 72 4.60 13.03 3.94
C ALA A 72 3.66 14.24 3.91
N GLU A 73 2.35 14.03 4.15
CA GLU A 73 1.37 15.10 4.35
C GLU A 73 1.80 16.14 5.39
N ASN A 74 2.67 15.73 6.33
CA ASN A 74 3.45 16.62 7.19
C ASN A 74 4.95 16.50 6.85
N PRO A 75 5.50 17.37 5.98
CA PRO A 75 6.91 17.36 5.60
C PRO A 75 7.87 17.52 6.79
N ALA A 76 7.49 18.33 7.80
CA ALA A 76 8.28 18.53 9.01
C ALA A 76 8.46 17.23 9.81
N MET A 77 7.38 16.48 10.02
CA MET A 77 7.45 15.15 10.63
C MET A 77 8.18 14.15 9.72
N PHE A 78 7.94 14.18 8.41
CA PHE A 78 8.60 13.30 7.45
C PHE A 78 10.13 13.42 7.52
N VAL A 79 10.70 14.63 7.50
CA VAL A 79 12.16 14.83 7.55
C VAL A 79 12.75 14.83 8.96
N SER A 80 11.94 14.93 10.02
CA SER A 80 12.43 15.05 11.40
C SER A 80 13.52 14.05 11.81
N PRO A 81 13.55 12.77 11.37
CA PRO A 81 14.66 11.86 11.70
C PRO A 81 16.04 12.33 11.22
N ALA A 82 16.14 13.18 10.20
CA ALA A 82 17.43 13.73 9.75
C ALA A 82 18.00 14.81 10.70
N THR A 83 17.22 15.31 11.65
CA THR A 83 17.61 16.43 12.54
C THR A 83 18.31 15.99 13.84
N SER A 84 18.25 14.72 14.21
CA SER A 84 18.91 14.19 15.41
C SER A 84 20.20 13.41 15.08
N GLU A 85 21.24 13.61 15.90
CA GLU A 85 22.50 12.84 15.87
C GLU A 85 22.42 11.51 16.66
N ASP A 86 21.41 11.30 17.53
CA ASP A 86 21.24 10.04 18.28
C ASP A 86 20.47 8.97 17.46
N PRO A 87 21.06 7.79 17.19
CA PRO A 87 20.36 6.68 16.53
C PRO A 87 19.04 6.27 17.18
N ALA A 88 18.92 6.39 18.51
CA ALA A 88 17.70 6.04 19.25
C ALA A 88 16.58 7.06 19.00
N GLU A 89 16.89 8.35 19.12
CA GLU A 89 15.95 9.44 18.79
C GLU A 89 15.54 9.42 17.31
N ARG A 90 16.46 9.11 16.39
CA ARG A 90 16.09 8.94 14.96
C ARG A 90 15.08 7.82 14.73
N ALA A 91 15.30 6.65 15.34
CA ALA A 91 14.36 5.55 15.26
C ALA A 91 13.01 5.90 15.95
N LEU A 92 13.02 6.69 17.03
CA LEU A 92 11.81 7.20 17.69
C LEU A 92 11.04 8.18 16.78
N LEU A 93 11.74 9.07 16.08
CA LEU A 93 11.13 10.02 15.14
C LEU A 93 10.56 9.30 13.91
N VAL A 94 11.18 8.20 13.45
CA VAL A 94 10.58 7.33 12.42
C VAL A 94 9.31 6.65 12.92
N LEU A 95 9.33 6.08 14.13
CA LEU A 95 8.16 5.43 14.75
C LEU A 95 7.02 6.43 14.98
N LYS A 96 7.32 7.62 15.51
CA LYS A 96 6.37 8.73 15.68
C LYS A 96 5.79 9.20 14.35
N SER A 97 6.64 9.36 13.32
CA SER A 97 6.24 9.72 11.96
C SER A 97 5.32 8.67 11.33
N PHE A 98 5.55 7.39 11.61
CA PHE A 98 4.65 6.32 11.18
C PHE A 98 3.31 6.38 11.91
N LEU A 99 3.33 6.40 13.25
CA LEU A 99 2.13 6.39 14.10
C LEU A 99 1.21 7.59 13.83
N GLY A 100 1.76 8.80 13.68
CA GLY A 100 0.98 10.01 13.38
C GLY A 100 0.25 9.93 12.04
N GLY A 101 0.86 9.33 11.03
CA GLY A 101 0.29 9.17 9.68
C GLY A 101 -0.70 8.01 9.52
N ILE A 102 -0.93 7.17 10.53
CA ILE A 102 -1.87 6.02 10.41
C ILE A 102 -3.29 6.51 10.12
N LYS A 103 -3.74 7.57 10.81
CA LYS A 103 -5.09 8.11 10.67
C LYS A 103 -5.38 8.48 9.21
N SER A 104 -4.53 9.32 8.63
CA SER A 104 -4.73 9.84 7.27
C SER A 104 -4.56 8.77 6.20
N GLN A 105 -3.66 7.80 6.38
CA GLN A 105 -3.56 6.63 5.49
C GLN A 105 -4.85 5.78 5.51
N CYS A 106 -5.36 5.43 6.70
CA CYS A 106 -6.51 4.52 6.83
C CYS A 106 -7.87 5.19 6.54
N TYR A 107 -7.99 6.51 6.72
CA TYR A 107 -9.17 7.30 6.34
C TYR A 107 -9.04 8.02 4.98
N MET A 108 -7.89 7.91 4.30
CA MET A 108 -7.55 8.69 3.10
C MET A 108 -7.78 10.20 3.27
N GLY A 109 -7.39 10.75 4.42
CA GLY A 109 -7.58 12.16 4.78
C GLY A 109 -9.03 12.59 5.09
N HIS A 110 -10.01 11.67 5.11
CA HIS A 110 -11.37 11.98 5.57
C HIS A 110 -11.46 12.08 7.09
N THR A 111 -12.46 12.84 7.57
CA THR A 111 -12.78 12.89 9.00
C THR A 111 -13.44 11.58 9.46
N GLU A 112 -13.33 11.29 10.76
CA GLU A 112 -13.98 10.11 11.36
C GLU A 112 -15.52 10.15 11.24
N ALA A 113 -16.10 11.35 11.09
CA ALA A 113 -17.53 11.55 10.86
C ALA A 113 -17.97 11.16 9.44
N GLU A 114 -17.13 11.41 8.43
CA GLU A 114 -17.33 10.95 7.04
C GLU A 114 -17.06 9.45 6.87
N GLY A 115 -16.14 8.90 7.66
CA GLY A 115 -15.79 7.48 7.63
C GLY A 115 -14.93 7.08 6.43
N VAL A 116 -14.56 5.79 6.39
CA VAL A 116 -13.79 5.22 5.28
C VAL A 116 -14.66 5.10 4.03
N LYS A 117 -14.19 5.69 2.92
CA LYS A 117 -14.81 5.61 1.60
C LYS A 117 -13.97 4.71 0.68
N LYS A 118 -14.58 4.15 -0.36
CA LYS A 118 -13.89 3.30 -1.35
C LYS A 118 -13.23 4.19 -2.43
N PRO A 119 -11.89 4.15 -2.60
CA PRO A 119 -11.25 4.88 -3.69
C PRO A 119 -11.61 4.34 -5.08
N LEU A 120 -11.36 5.18 -6.09
CA LEU A 120 -11.30 4.76 -7.49
C LEU A 120 -10.20 3.70 -7.64
N ASN A 121 -10.50 2.60 -8.35
CA ASN A 121 -9.48 1.58 -8.61
C ASN A 121 -8.60 2.07 -9.77
N ALA A 122 -7.29 2.16 -9.53
CA ALA A 122 -6.40 2.80 -10.48
C ALA A 122 -6.22 1.99 -11.78
N PHE A 123 -6.18 2.67 -12.91
CA PHE A 123 -5.90 2.05 -14.20
C PHE A 123 -4.38 1.86 -14.42
N LEU A 124 -3.99 0.91 -15.28
CA LEU A 124 -2.57 0.65 -15.55
C LEU A 124 -1.89 1.90 -16.12
N GLY A 125 -0.79 2.35 -15.51
CA GLY A 125 -0.08 3.57 -15.91
C GLY A 125 -0.66 4.87 -15.35
N GLU A 126 -1.70 4.82 -14.50
CA GLU A 126 -2.21 6.01 -13.83
C GLU A 126 -1.14 6.66 -12.94
N LEU A 127 -0.97 7.98 -13.06
CA LEU A 127 0.07 8.75 -12.39
C LEU A 127 -0.50 9.65 -11.29
N PHE A 128 0.29 9.93 -10.26
CA PHE A 128 0.06 11.06 -9.37
C PHE A 128 1.39 11.70 -8.95
N LEU A 129 1.57 12.96 -9.32
CA LEU A 129 2.77 13.76 -9.08
C LEU A 129 2.38 15.03 -8.31
N GLY A 130 3.25 15.50 -7.42
CA GLY A 130 3.03 16.74 -6.69
C GLY A 130 4.19 17.11 -5.77
N GLN A 131 4.09 18.26 -5.11
CA GLN A 131 5.08 18.69 -4.11
C GLN A 131 4.46 19.47 -2.96
N TRP A 132 5.03 19.34 -1.76
CA TRP A 132 4.82 20.28 -0.67
C TRP A 132 5.98 21.27 -0.63
N ASP A 133 5.68 22.56 -0.77
CA ASP A 133 6.66 23.63 -0.58
C ASP A 133 6.56 24.20 0.83
N ASP A 134 7.21 23.56 1.80
CA ASP A 134 7.38 24.13 3.14
C ASP A 134 8.64 25.01 3.21
N GLN A 135 8.53 26.16 3.87
CA GLN A 135 9.66 27.08 4.05
C GLN A 135 10.72 26.51 5.01
N GLN A 136 10.31 25.73 6.02
CA GLN A 136 11.23 25.22 7.04
C GLN A 136 12.04 24.03 6.52
N THR A 137 11.38 23.10 5.82
CA THR A 137 11.97 21.84 5.33
C THR A 137 12.23 21.78 3.84
N GLY A 138 11.86 22.82 3.08
CA GLY A 138 12.03 22.87 1.64
C GLY A 138 11.04 21.97 0.88
N ALA A 139 11.23 21.89 -0.43
CA ALA A 139 10.38 21.08 -1.30
C ALA A 139 10.48 19.59 -0.98
N THR A 140 9.32 18.97 -0.73
CA THR A 140 9.17 17.51 -0.62
C THR A 140 8.32 17.04 -1.79
N TYR A 141 8.86 16.15 -2.61
CA TYR A 141 8.25 15.71 -3.86
C TYR A 141 7.59 14.34 -3.73
N LEU A 142 6.52 14.12 -4.49
CA LEU A 142 5.79 12.87 -4.62
C LEU A 142 5.79 12.43 -6.10
N ALA A 143 6.11 11.17 -6.33
CA ALA A 143 5.80 10.46 -7.57
C ALA A 143 5.17 9.10 -7.27
N SER A 144 4.01 8.83 -7.86
CA SER A 144 3.23 7.61 -7.66
C SER A 144 2.70 7.13 -9.00
N GLU A 145 2.71 5.82 -9.24
CA GLU A 145 2.33 5.19 -10.50
C GLU A 145 1.68 3.82 -10.29
N GLN A 146 0.60 3.55 -11.02
CA GLN A 146 -0.04 2.24 -11.05
C GLN A 146 0.70 1.28 -11.99
N VAL A 147 1.79 0.70 -11.50
CA VAL A 147 2.69 -0.22 -12.25
C VAL A 147 2.04 -1.53 -12.68
N SER A 148 0.92 -1.94 -12.06
CA SER A 148 0.15 -3.12 -12.46
C SER A 148 -1.34 -2.95 -12.12
N HIS A 149 -2.22 -3.49 -12.97
CA HIS A 149 -3.68 -3.49 -12.73
C HIS A 149 -4.22 -4.90 -12.41
N HIS A 150 -3.55 -5.97 -12.88
CA HIS A 150 -3.89 -7.36 -12.59
C HIS A 150 -2.65 -8.14 -12.11
N PRO A 151 -2.46 -8.31 -10.78
CA PRO A 151 -3.19 -7.66 -9.69
C PRO A 151 -2.91 -6.15 -9.61
N PRO A 152 -3.73 -5.37 -8.86
CA PRO A 152 -3.53 -3.93 -8.70
C PRO A 152 -2.32 -3.65 -7.80
N ILE A 153 -1.37 -2.86 -8.31
CA ILE A 153 -0.13 -2.48 -7.62
C ILE A 153 0.20 -1.02 -7.92
N THR A 154 0.34 -0.24 -6.85
CA THR A 154 0.84 1.14 -6.88
C THR A 154 2.29 1.14 -6.42
N ALA A 155 3.20 1.72 -7.20
CA ALA A 155 4.57 2.01 -6.77
C ALA A 155 4.71 3.53 -6.52
N CYS A 156 5.58 3.90 -5.58
CA CYS A 156 5.71 5.29 -5.15
C CYS A 156 7.11 5.65 -4.64
N ARG A 157 7.43 6.94 -4.74
CA ARG A 157 8.57 7.60 -4.09
C ARG A 157 8.13 8.95 -3.56
N VAL A 158 8.50 9.22 -2.32
CA VAL A 158 8.41 10.52 -1.67
C VAL A 158 9.80 10.93 -1.21
N TRP A 159 10.25 12.15 -1.51
CA TRP A 159 11.62 12.56 -1.15
C TRP A 159 11.78 14.06 -0.89
N ASN A 160 12.65 14.39 0.05
CA ASN A 160 13.08 15.74 0.38
C ASN A 160 14.60 15.87 0.15
N PRO A 161 15.05 16.55 -0.92
CA PRO A 161 16.48 16.71 -1.22
C PRO A 161 17.25 17.57 -0.21
N LYS A 162 16.58 18.48 0.52
CA LYS A 162 17.24 19.39 1.48
C LYS A 162 17.74 18.65 2.73
N HIS A 163 16.99 17.64 3.17
CA HIS A 163 17.28 16.86 4.36
C HIS A 163 17.81 15.44 4.07
N GLY A 164 17.86 15.03 2.80
CA GLY A 164 18.30 13.68 2.41
C GLY A 164 17.38 12.58 2.95
N VAL A 165 16.06 12.80 2.89
CA VAL A 165 15.06 11.85 3.40
C VAL A 165 14.18 11.35 2.27
N VAL A 166 14.07 10.03 2.16
CA VAL A 166 13.33 9.31 1.11
C VAL A 166 12.40 8.31 1.76
N ALA A 167 11.22 8.09 1.19
CA ALA A 167 10.44 6.87 1.38
C ALA A 167 10.00 6.34 0.01
N GLU A 168 10.28 5.07 -0.29
CA GLU A 168 9.92 4.46 -1.58
C GLU A 168 9.55 2.99 -1.46
N GLY A 169 8.82 2.50 -2.46
CA GLY A 169 8.42 1.10 -2.55
C GLY A 169 7.11 0.94 -3.31
N PHE A 170 6.30 -0.04 -2.92
CA PHE A 170 5.04 -0.33 -3.58
C PHE A 170 4.07 -1.08 -2.67
N ASN A 171 2.76 -0.98 -2.98
CA ASN A 171 1.71 -1.77 -2.36
C ASN A 171 0.85 -2.46 -3.42
N ARG A 172 0.74 -3.79 -3.33
CA ARG A 172 -0.35 -4.59 -3.92
C ARG A 172 -1.47 -4.68 -2.88
N GLN A 173 -2.63 -4.12 -3.18
CA GLN A 173 -3.79 -4.19 -2.29
C GLN A 173 -4.75 -5.31 -2.71
N GLN A 174 -5.26 -6.07 -1.75
CA GLN A 174 -6.37 -7.01 -1.91
C GLN A 174 -7.51 -6.62 -0.99
N VAL A 175 -8.73 -6.55 -1.53
CA VAL A 175 -9.94 -6.10 -0.81
C VAL A 175 -10.93 -7.25 -0.75
N THR A 176 -11.23 -7.77 0.44
CA THR A 176 -12.23 -8.85 0.62
C THR A 176 -13.33 -8.43 1.59
N PHE A 177 -14.48 -9.12 1.59
CA PHE A 177 -15.60 -8.82 2.49
C PHE A 177 -15.93 -10.01 3.36
N SER A 178 -15.87 -9.81 4.69
CA SER A 178 -16.22 -10.81 5.68
C SER A 178 -17.68 -10.63 6.10
N TRP A 179 -18.54 -11.52 5.62
CA TRP A 179 -19.97 -11.52 5.95
C TRP A 179 -20.23 -11.74 7.45
N SER A 180 -19.46 -12.64 8.08
CA SER A 180 -19.63 -13.03 9.49
C SER A 180 -19.32 -11.90 10.49
N SER A 181 -18.44 -10.96 10.12
CA SER A 181 -18.10 -9.78 10.92
C SER A 181 -18.63 -8.46 10.34
N MET A 182 -19.35 -8.50 9.21
CA MET A 182 -19.86 -7.34 8.49
C MET A 182 -18.77 -6.27 8.28
N SER A 183 -17.64 -6.68 7.70
CA SER A 183 -16.44 -5.84 7.57
C SER A 183 -15.69 -6.09 6.26
N VAL A 184 -15.21 -5.03 5.62
CA VAL A 184 -14.27 -5.13 4.51
C VAL A 184 -12.86 -5.29 5.09
N HIS A 185 -12.06 -6.22 4.57
CA HIS A 185 -10.65 -6.38 4.92
C HIS A 185 -9.79 -5.79 3.81
N ILE A 186 -8.88 -4.90 4.18
CA ILE A 186 -7.83 -4.36 3.33
C ILE A 186 -6.54 -5.09 3.71
N GLN A 187 -5.95 -5.78 2.75
CA GLN A 187 -4.69 -6.49 2.91
C GLN A 187 -3.67 -5.89 1.94
N SER A 188 -2.50 -5.54 2.47
CA SER A 188 -1.39 -4.90 1.75
C SER A 188 -0.26 -5.91 1.54
N THR A 189 0.49 -5.78 0.43
CA THR A 189 1.60 -6.69 0.11
C THR A 189 2.65 -5.98 -0.72
N GLY A 190 3.88 -5.92 -0.22
CA GLY A 190 4.96 -5.14 -0.80
C GLY A 190 5.88 -4.62 0.30
N PHE A 191 6.43 -3.41 0.13
CA PHE A 191 7.21 -2.74 1.18
C PHE A 191 7.19 -1.22 1.02
N ALA A 192 7.50 -0.52 2.11
CA ALA A 192 7.90 0.88 2.11
C ALA A 192 9.25 1.00 2.83
N LEU A 193 10.28 1.51 2.16
CA LEU A 193 11.62 1.70 2.70
C LEU A 193 11.88 3.19 2.91
N LYS A 194 11.95 3.63 4.18
CA LYS A 194 12.36 4.99 4.53
C LYS A 194 13.87 5.05 4.73
N THR A 195 14.54 6.01 4.11
CA THR A 195 16.00 6.17 4.12
C THR A 195 16.37 7.57 4.61
N ILE A 196 17.42 7.65 5.44
CA ILE A 196 18.06 8.89 5.90
C ILE A 196 19.49 8.90 5.34
N GLU A 197 19.68 9.57 4.20
CA GLU A 197 20.90 9.54 3.39
C GLU A 197 22.14 10.05 4.17
N LYS A 198 21.95 10.95 5.14
CA LYS A 198 23.02 11.47 6.02
C LYS A 198 23.76 10.37 6.79
N TYR A 199 23.11 9.25 7.09
CA TYR A 199 23.64 8.21 7.99
C TYR A 199 23.71 6.80 7.37
N ASP A 200 23.35 6.63 6.09
CA ASP A 200 23.13 5.32 5.44
C ASP A 200 22.11 4.44 6.21
N GLU A 201 21.12 5.10 6.82
CA GLU A 201 20.11 4.45 7.65
C GLU A 201 18.83 4.16 6.86
N HIS A 202 18.37 2.91 6.93
CA HIS A 202 17.13 2.46 6.32
C HIS A 202 16.19 1.83 7.35
N TYR A 203 14.89 2.07 7.18
CA TYR A 203 13.81 1.58 8.02
C TYR A 203 12.73 0.96 7.13
N LEU A 204 12.32 -0.27 7.43
CA LEU A 204 11.23 -0.94 6.73
C LEU A 204 9.91 -0.58 7.42
N LEU A 205 9.11 0.26 6.80
CA LEU A 205 7.79 0.62 7.30
C LEU A 205 6.76 -0.45 6.89
N PRO A 206 5.92 -0.94 7.82
CA PRO A 206 4.86 -1.87 7.48
C PRO A 206 3.75 -1.14 6.69
N LEU A 207 3.27 -1.79 5.63
CA LEU A 207 2.08 -1.34 4.90
C LEU A 207 0.83 -1.75 5.70
N PRO A 208 -0.20 -0.90 5.83
CA PRO A 208 -1.28 -1.16 6.78
C PRO A 208 -2.26 -2.26 6.30
N ASP A 209 -2.45 -3.25 7.16
CA ASP A 209 -3.53 -4.26 7.08
C ASP A 209 -4.65 -3.87 8.06
N PHE A 210 -5.87 -3.64 7.58
CA PHE A 210 -6.96 -3.18 8.45
C PHE A 210 -8.35 -3.65 8.03
N LYS A 211 -9.27 -3.64 9.00
CA LYS A 211 -10.66 -4.05 8.81
C LYS A 211 -11.55 -2.81 8.88
N VAL A 212 -12.23 -2.47 7.78
CA VAL A 212 -13.29 -1.47 7.78
C VAL A 212 -14.52 -2.10 8.42
N LYS A 213 -14.76 -1.75 9.69
CA LYS A 213 -15.91 -2.17 10.50
C LYS A 213 -17.01 -1.10 10.41
N GLY A 214 -18.23 -1.45 10.82
CA GLY A 214 -19.34 -0.48 10.91
C GLY A 214 -19.96 -0.07 9.57
N VAL A 215 -19.82 -0.89 8.52
CA VAL A 215 -20.31 -0.59 7.15
C VAL A 215 -21.84 -0.47 6.99
N LEU A 216 -22.62 -0.61 8.07
CA LEU A 216 -24.07 -0.35 8.14
C LEU A 216 -24.41 0.96 8.90
N SER A 217 -23.39 1.81 9.05
CA SER A 217 -23.32 3.10 9.75
C SER A 217 -22.14 3.87 9.14
N THR A 218 -21.53 4.83 9.85
CA THR A 218 -20.22 5.39 9.48
C THR A 218 -19.14 4.28 9.50
N PRO A 219 -18.47 3.97 8.39
CA PRO A 219 -17.41 2.96 8.36
C PRO A 219 -16.13 3.49 9.03
N TYR A 220 -15.45 2.65 9.81
CA TYR A 220 -14.20 3.00 10.50
C TYR A 220 -13.15 1.89 10.33
N PRO A 221 -11.85 2.21 10.18
CA PRO A 221 -10.80 1.22 10.07
C PRO A 221 -10.38 0.73 11.46
N GLU A 222 -10.00 -0.54 11.56
CA GLU A 222 -9.46 -1.12 12.78
C GLU A 222 -8.23 -1.95 12.42
N LEU A 223 -7.09 -1.54 12.98
CA LEU A 223 -5.82 -2.26 12.91
C LEU A 223 -5.81 -3.34 14.02
N SER A 224 -5.04 -4.41 13.82
CA SER A 224 -4.91 -5.47 14.81
C SER A 224 -3.59 -6.23 14.70
N GLY A 225 -3.00 -6.60 15.84
CA GLY A 225 -1.84 -7.49 15.94
C GLY A 225 -0.49 -6.77 15.98
N GLU A 226 0.58 -7.57 15.96
CA GLU A 226 1.95 -7.09 16.14
C GLU A 226 2.59 -6.64 14.83
N TRP A 227 2.98 -5.36 14.75
CA TRP A 227 3.67 -4.76 13.60
C TRP A 227 5.09 -4.34 14.02
N TYR A 228 6.01 -4.28 13.06
CA TYR A 228 7.43 -4.08 13.33
C TYR A 228 8.05 -3.06 12.37
N ILE A 229 8.98 -2.24 12.87
CA ILE A 229 9.84 -1.36 12.06
C ILE A 229 11.30 -1.72 12.40
N PRO A 230 11.94 -2.64 11.67
CA PRO A 230 13.37 -2.90 11.78
C PRO A 230 14.17 -1.78 11.10
N SER A 231 15.39 -1.56 11.58
CA SER A 231 16.34 -0.60 10.99
C SER A 231 17.69 -1.25 10.61
N THR A 232 18.50 -0.50 9.87
CA THR A 232 19.95 -0.79 9.74
C THR A 232 20.77 -0.22 10.90
N ASN A 233 20.21 0.66 11.74
CA ASN A 233 20.95 1.33 12.82
C ASN A 233 20.95 0.57 14.17
N GLY A 234 20.48 -0.68 14.18
CA GLY A 234 20.49 -1.57 15.35
C GLY A 234 19.29 -1.44 16.26
N TYR A 235 18.26 -0.67 15.87
CA TYR A 235 17.01 -0.50 16.60
C TYR A 235 15.83 -1.19 15.91
N MET A 236 14.89 -1.67 16.72
CA MET A 236 13.64 -2.27 16.31
C MET A 236 12.48 -1.58 17.04
N SER A 237 11.49 -1.09 16.29
CA SER A 237 10.17 -0.79 16.86
C SER A 237 9.29 -2.02 16.81
N LYS A 238 8.54 -2.29 17.88
CA LYS A 238 7.38 -3.19 17.89
C LYS A 238 6.15 -2.39 18.28
N ILE A 239 5.05 -2.59 17.57
CA ILE A 239 3.73 -1.99 17.81
C ILE A 239 2.74 -3.14 18.00
N ASP A 240 1.82 -3.04 18.95
CA ASP A 240 0.72 -3.97 19.15
C ASP A 240 -0.61 -3.21 19.12
N PHE A 241 -1.42 -3.48 18.08
CA PHE A 241 -2.75 -2.92 17.92
C PHE A 241 -3.79 -3.85 18.56
N THR A 242 -4.37 -3.43 19.69
CA THR A 242 -5.28 -4.26 20.49
C THR A 242 -6.69 -4.38 19.88
N GLY A 243 -7.01 -3.55 18.88
CA GLY A 243 -8.29 -3.58 18.15
C GLY A 243 -9.54 -3.34 19.02
N GLY A 244 -9.39 -2.68 20.17
CA GLY A 244 -10.43 -2.51 21.20
C GLY A 244 -10.58 -3.66 22.18
N HIS A 245 -9.76 -4.71 22.06
CA HIS A 245 -9.79 -5.90 22.91
C HIS A 245 -8.64 -5.90 23.92
N GLY A 246 -8.65 -4.94 24.86
CA GLY A 246 -7.80 -5.01 26.04
C GLY A 246 -8.02 -6.30 26.84
N PHE A 247 -7.03 -6.73 27.63
CA PHE A 247 -6.94 -8.06 28.27
C PHE A 247 -8.17 -8.51 29.10
N LEU A 248 -9.02 -7.58 29.54
CA LEU A 248 -10.26 -7.84 30.29
C LEU A 248 -11.54 -7.43 29.54
N GLY A 249 -11.49 -7.26 28.22
CA GLY A 249 -12.66 -7.03 27.36
C GLY A 249 -13.21 -5.60 27.34
N GLY A 250 -12.41 -4.59 27.75
CA GLY A 250 -12.85 -3.20 27.89
C GLY A 250 -11.81 -2.15 27.49
N GLY A 251 -11.17 -2.32 26.32
CA GLY A 251 -10.31 -1.28 25.73
C GLY A 251 -11.11 -0.25 24.94
N LYS A 252 -10.56 0.95 24.72
CA LYS A 252 -11.09 1.88 23.70
C LYS A 252 -10.75 1.35 22.31
N LYS A 253 -11.55 1.72 21.31
CA LYS A 253 -11.17 1.53 19.90
C LYS A 253 -9.81 2.16 19.63
N HIS A 254 -9.10 1.62 18.64
CA HIS A 254 -7.89 2.25 18.07
C HIS A 254 -6.71 2.39 19.05
N GLU A 255 -6.80 1.76 20.23
CA GLU A 255 -5.70 1.62 21.17
C GLU A 255 -4.52 0.84 20.57
N PHE A 256 -3.31 1.30 20.89
CA PHE A 256 -2.08 0.60 20.61
C PHE A 256 -1.09 0.77 21.78
N THR A 257 -0.14 -0.16 21.85
CA THR A 257 1.11 0.06 22.58
C THR A 257 2.27 -0.10 21.61
N ALA A 258 3.38 0.57 21.84
CA ALA A 258 4.62 0.36 21.09
C ALA A 258 5.83 0.47 22.00
N ILE A 259 6.92 -0.19 21.59
CA ILE A 259 8.23 -0.11 22.22
C ILE A 259 9.30 0.07 21.15
N LEU A 260 10.34 0.82 21.51
CA LEU A 260 11.56 0.97 20.72
C LEU A 260 12.74 0.46 21.55
N TYR A 261 13.47 -0.52 21.03
CA TYR A 261 14.57 -1.20 21.71
C TYR A 261 15.75 -1.41 20.76
N ARG A 262 16.96 -1.60 21.32
CA ARG A 262 18.11 -2.10 20.55
C ARG A 262 17.95 -3.59 20.31
N GLU A 263 18.25 -4.05 19.11
CA GLU A 263 18.11 -5.46 18.70
C GLU A 263 18.89 -6.42 19.61
N GLU A 264 20.04 -5.98 20.15
CA GLU A 264 20.90 -6.76 21.05
C GLU A 264 20.33 -6.95 22.46
N ASP A 265 19.61 -5.97 23.01
CA ASP A 265 18.95 -6.09 24.32
C ASP A 265 17.57 -6.78 24.22
N GLY A 266 16.91 -6.63 23.07
CA GLY A 266 15.60 -7.20 22.79
C GLY A 266 14.42 -6.50 23.47
N PRO A 267 13.18 -6.94 23.20
CA PRO A 267 11.95 -6.23 23.56
C PRO A 267 11.63 -6.17 25.07
N LYS A 268 12.45 -6.80 25.92
CA LYS A 268 12.33 -6.73 27.40
C LYS A 268 13.03 -5.52 28.00
N HIS A 269 13.86 -4.83 27.22
CA HIS A 269 14.63 -3.67 27.65
C HIS A 269 14.37 -2.49 26.69
N PRO A 270 13.13 -1.97 26.66
CA PRO A 270 12.79 -0.81 25.85
C PRO A 270 13.62 0.41 26.26
N VAL A 271 13.98 1.21 25.26
CA VAL A 271 14.57 2.55 25.43
C VAL A 271 13.45 3.59 25.53
N TYR A 272 12.40 3.41 24.72
CA TYR A 272 11.16 4.17 24.80
C TYR A 272 9.94 3.25 24.74
N SER A 273 8.85 3.67 25.38
CA SER A 273 7.51 3.11 25.17
C SER A 273 6.55 4.21 24.70
N ILE A 274 5.51 3.81 23.96
CA ILE A 274 4.47 4.69 23.45
C ILE A 274 3.11 4.03 23.72
N THR A 275 2.14 4.77 24.24
CA THR A 275 0.78 4.27 24.49
C THR A 275 -0.27 5.31 24.15
N GLY A 276 -1.38 4.91 23.53
CA GLY A 276 -2.49 5.80 23.21
C GLY A 276 -3.42 5.23 22.15
N CYS A 277 -4.14 6.12 21.44
CA CYS A 277 -5.01 5.78 20.32
C CYS A 277 -4.48 6.46 19.04
N TRP A 278 -4.26 5.68 17.96
CA TRP A 278 -3.62 6.20 16.74
C TRP A 278 -4.47 7.23 15.97
N ASN A 279 -5.74 7.40 16.33
CA ASN A 279 -6.63 8.41 15.74
C ASN A 279 -6.75 9.71 16.57
N THR A 280 -6.39 9.71 17.87
CA THR A 280 -6.56 10.88 18.74
C THR A 280 -5.26 11.43 19.31
N GLU A 281 -4.57 10.64 20.13
CA GLU A 281 -3.43 11.08 20.94
C GLU A 281 -2.61 9.89 21.46
N PHE A 282 -1.31 10.10 21.69
CA PHE A 282 -0.46 9.13 22.38
C PHE A 282 0.62 9.81 23.22
N THR A 283 1.12 9.10 24.23
CA THR A 283 2.21 9.54 25.11
C THR A 283 3.47 8.74 24.82
N ILE A 284 4.61 9.42 24.72
CA ILE A 284 5.95 8.84 24.58
C ILE A 284 6.67 8.93 25.93
N ARG A 285 7.28 7.83 26.35
CA ARG A 285 8.00 7.67 27.62
C ARG A 285 9.43 7.22 27.39
N ASP A 286 10.38 7.85 28.06
CA ASP A 286 11.78 7.40 28.11
C ASP A 286 11.97 6.49 29.32
N GLU A 287 12.12 5.19 29.06
CA GLU A 287 12.17 4.15 30.11
C GLU A 287 13.49 4.14 30.88
N ARG A 288 14.54 4.78 30.36
CA ARG A 288 15.82 4.98 31.07
C ARG A 288 15.65 6.02 32.19
N SER A 289 14.77 7.01 31.96
CA SER A 289 14.46 8.07 32.92
C SER A 289 13.21 7.80 33.77
N GLY A 290 12.34 6.89 33.32
CA GLY A 290 11.03 6.62 33.91
C GLY A 290 10.01 7.76 33.75
N LYS A 291 10.22 8.67 32.78
CA LYS A 291 9.39 9.86 32.57
C LYS A 291 8.71 9.86 31.20
N ASP A 292 7.49 10.39 31.18
CA ASP A 292 6.82 10.78 29.96
C ASP A 292 7.50 12.05 29.42
N ILE A 293 7.89 12.03 28.14
CA ILE A 293 8.69 13.08 27.50
C ILE A 293 7.90 13.88 26.45
N GLU A 294 6.83 13.31 25.91
CA GLU A 294 5.93 13.99 24.98
C GLU A 294 4.50 13.43 25.09
N HIS A 295 3.50 14.31 25.07
CA HIS A 295 2.13 13.96 24.72
C HIS A 295 1.84 14.53 23.33
N PHE A 296 1.41 13.67 22.39
CA PHE A 296 1.24 14.02 20.98
C PHE A 296 -0.23 13.92 20.57
N SER A 297 -0.80 15.03 20.08
CA SER A 297 -2.17 15.13 19.57
C SER A 297 -2.20 14.87 18.06
N VAL A 298 -2.70 13.70 17.66
CA VAL A 298 -2.92 13.33 16.24
C VAL A 298 -3.98 14.25 15.61
N VAL A 299 -4.98 14.69 16.40
CA VAL A 299 -6.04 15.59 15.93
C VAL A 299 -5.47 16.95 15.55
N GLU A 300 -4.66 17.58 16.41
CA GLU A 300 -4.02 18.87 16.11
C GLU A 300 -3.04 18.75 14.94
N HIS A 301 -2.24 17.67 14.92
CA HIS A 301 -1.29 17.40 13.85
C HIS A 301 -1.97 17.30 12.47
N SER A 302 -3.12 16.61 12.40
CA SER A 302 -3.90 16.44 11.17
C SER A 302 -4.70 17.69 10.77
N SER A 303 -4.82 18.70 11.66
CA SER A 303 -5.67 19.88 11.44
C SER A 303 -4.95 21.05 10.75
N ASN A 304 -3.62 21.02 10.66
CA ASN A 304 -2.81 22.10 10.09
C ASN A 304 -1.68 21.53 9.19
N LEU A 305 -2.07 20.71 8.22
CA LEU A 305 -1.19 20.11 7.23
C LEU A 305 -1.00 21.07 6.04
N PRO A 306 0.22 21.21 5.47
CA PRO A 306 0.43 21.97 4.24
C PRO A 306 -0.25 21.30 3.05
N GLU A 307 -0.82 22.10 2.16
CA GLU A 307 -1.44 21.63 0.93
C GLU A 307 -0.41 20.99 -0.02
N LEU A 308 -0.74 19.82 -0.55
CA LEU A 308 0.01 19.19 -1.65
C LEU A 308 -0.27 19.98 -2.93
N LYS A 309 0.74 20.67 -3.45
CA LYS A 309 0.61 21.44 -4.69
C LYS A 309 0.59 20.51 -5.89
N LEU A 310 -0.41 20.75 -6.75
CA LEU A 310 -0.60 20.13 -8.05
C LEU A 310 -0.67 21.24 -9.11
N PRO A 311 -0.27 20.99 -10.37
CA PRO A 311 -0.48 21.94 -11.46
C PRO A 311 -1.98 22.09 -11.81
N PRO A 312 -2.39 23.13 -12.55
CA PRO A 312 -3.72 23.23 -13.15
C PRO A 312 -4.10 21.99 -13.98
N LEU A 313 -5.40 21.70 -14.09
CA LEU A 313 -5.93 20.52 -14.78
C LEU A 313 -5.51 20.47 -16.26
N GLU A 314 -5.33 21.64 -16.87
CA GLU A 314 -4.92 21.84 -18.26
C GLU A 314 -3.42 21.57 -18.49
N GLU A 315 -2.61 21.77 -17.44
CA GLU A 315 -1.16 21.54 -17.41
C GLU A 315 -0.79 20.12 -16.93
N MET A 316 -1.74 19.42 -16.32
CA MET A 316 -1.62 17.99 -16.00
C MET A 316 -1.43 17.15 -17.26
N ASP A 317 -0.59 16.12 -17.17
CA ASP A 317 -0.52 15.05 -18.16
C ASP A 317 -1.87 14.31 -18.23
N PRO A 318 -2.33 13.86 -19.43
CA PRO A 318 -3.56 13.07 -19.55
C PRO A 318 -3.69 11.91 -18.56
N TRP A 319 -2.58 11.30 -18.16
CA TRP A 319 -2.51 10.13 -17.28
C TRP A 319 -2.43 10.47 -15.78
N GLU A 320 -2.28 11.75 -15.41
CA GLU A 320 -2.38 12.17 -14.01
C GLU A 320 -3.83 12.02 -13.51
N THR A 321 -3.98 11.35 -12.37
CA THR A 321 -5.25 10.84 -11.83
C THR A 321 -6.37 11.87 -11.80
N ARG A 322 -6.08 13.14 -11.46
CA ARG A 322 -7.08 14.21 -11.38
C ARG A 322 -7.58 14.66 -12.76
N ARG A 323 -6.76 14.59 -13.81
CA ARG A 323 -7.15 14.83 -15.21
C ARG A 323 -7.84 13.60 -15.81
N ALA A 324 -7.30 12.40 -15.58
CA ALA A 324 -7.86 11.16 -16.11
C ALA A 324 -9.25 10.84 -15.53
N TRP A 325 -9.44 11.01 -14.23
CA TRP A 325 -10.71 10.72 -13.53
C TRP A 325 -11.65 11.91 -13.39
N HIS A 326 -11.31 13.10 -13.89
CA HIS A 326 -12.07 14.36 -13.74
C HIS A 326 -13.60 14.16 -13.79
N ASP A 327 -14.11 13.61 -14.89
CA ASP A 327 -15.57 13.47 -15.12
C ASP A 327 -16.23 12.48 -14.15
N THR A 328 -15.46 11.54 -13.59
CA THR A 328 -15.91 10.63 -12.53
C THR A 328 -15.88 11.33 -11.17
N GLN A 329 -14.86 12.16 -10.89
CA GLN A 329 -14.77 12.95 -9.65
C GLN A 329 -15.90 13.99 -9.57
N GLU A 330 -16.20 14.69 -10.67
CA GLU A 330 -17.37 15.58 -10.78
C GLU A 330 -18.67 14.83 -10.54
N ALA A 331 -18.85 13.68 -11.20
CA ALA A 331 -20.06 12.87 -11.04
C ALA A 331 -20.25 12.34 -9.60
N ILE A 332 -19.16 11.99 -8.90
CA ILE A 332 -19.19 11.62 -7.48
C ILE A 332 -19.59 12.84 -6.63
N ARG A 333 -19.03 14.02 -6.89
CA ARG A 333 -19.38 15.25 -6.16
C ARG A 333 -20.83 15.68 -6.38
N MET A 334 -21.38 15.42 -7.56
CA MET A 334 -22.80 15.63 -7.89
C MET A 334 -23.72 14.50 -7.37
N ASN A 335 -23.18 13.44 -6.75
CA ASN A 335 -23.90 12.23 -6.31
C ASN A 335 -24.72 11.54 -7.44
N ASP A 336 -24.34 11.75 -8.71
CA ASP A 336 -25.06 11.23 -9.88
C ASP A 336 -24.55 9.83 -10.24
N PHE A 337 -25.21 8.80 -9.69
CA PHE A 337 -24.90 7.38 -9.93
C PHE A 337 -24.79 7.03 -11.43
N ASN A 338 -25.60 7.65 -12.28
CA ASN A 338 -25.63 7.34 -13.71
C ASN A 338 -24.43 7.97 -14.45
N ARG A 339 -24.06 9.21 -14.11
CA ARG A 339 -22.81 9.83 -14.61
C ARG A 339 -21.58 9.09 -14.11
N VAL A 340 -21.51 8.74 -12.81
CA VAL A 340 -20.37 8.00 -12.24
C VAL A 340 -20.18 6.69 -13.00
N LYS A 341 -21.27 5.94 -13.20
CA LYS A 341 -21.22 4.70 -13.97
C LYS A 341 -20.79 4.94 -15.42
N ALA A 342 -21.30 5.98 -16.09
CA ALA A 342 -20.98 6.27 -17.49
C ALA A 342 -19.51 6.69 -17.68
N ALA A 343 -19.02 7.67 -16.91
CA ALA A 343 -17.65 8.18 -16.99
C ALA A 343 -16.62 7.09 -16.66
N LYS A 344 -16.83 6.35 -15.55
CA LYS A 344 -15.99 5.20 -15.19
C LYS A 344 -15.99 4.12 -16.28
N SER A 345 -17.16 3.80 -16.84
CA SER A 345 -17.25 2.76 -17.89
C SER A 345 -16.52 3.17 -19.19
N HIS A 346 -16.46 4.47 -19.51
CA HIS A 346 -15.72 4.99 -20.67
C HIS A 346 -14.22 4.76 -20.51
N LEU A 347 -13.61 5.30 -19.44
CA LEU A 347 -12.18 5.18 -19.16
C LEU A 347 -11.75 3.70 -19.04
N GLU A 348 -12.49 2.90 -18.27
CA GLU A 348 -12.20 1.47 -18.12
C GLU A 348 -12.38 0.68 -19.42
N GLN A 349 -13.26 1.10 -20.35
CA GLN A 349 -13.37 0.44 -21.65
C GLN A 349 -12.25 0.83 -22.60
N GLY A 350 -11.80 2.10 -22.55
CA GLY A 350 -10.59 2.56 -23.20
C GLY A 350 -9.38 1.71 -22.83
N GLN A 351 -9.12 1.61 -21.53
CA GLN A 351 -8.08 0.74 -20.98
C GLN A 351 -8.23 -0.73 -21.44
N ARG A 352 -9.43 -1.32 -21.35
CA ARG A 352 -9.68 -2.70 -21.83
C ARG A 352 -9.45 -2.89 -23.33
N ASN A 353 -9.61 -1.85 -24.15
CA ASN A 353 -9.26 -1.90 -25.58
C ASN A 353 -7.74 -1.82 -25.75
N MET A 354 -7.09 -0.87 -25.09
CA MET A 354 -5.64 -0.66 -25.11
C MET A 354 -4.85 -1.90 -24.72
N ARG A 355 -5.25 -2.60 -23.65
CA ARG A 355 -4.61 -3.86 -23.22
C ARG A 355 -4.65 -4.93 -24.32
N LYS A 356 -5.78 -5.06 -25.04
CA LYS A 356 -5.93 -6.00 -26.16
C LYS A 356 -5.12 -5.58 -27.39
N GLU A 357 -5.04 -4.28 -27.66
CA GLU A 357 -4.20 -3.74 -28.74
C GLU A 357 -2.70 -3.93 -28.45
N GLU A 358 -2.27 -3.94 -27.19
CA GLU A 358 -0.90 -4.34 -26.84
C GLU A 358 -0.68 -5.84 -26.98
N GLU A 359 -1.55 -6.67 -26.40
CA GLU A 359 -1.49 -8.14 -26.48
C GLU A 359 -1.44 -8.63 -27.93
N THR A 360 -2.33 -8.12 -28.79
CA THR A 360 -2.40 -8.46 -30.24
C THR A 360 -1.12 -8.09 -30.98
N ASN A 361 -0.40 -7.06 -30.53
CA ASN A 361 0.85 -6.59 -31.14
C ASN A 361 2.11 -7.09 -30.40
N GLY A 362 1.98 -8.00 -29.43
CA GLY A 362 3.11 -8.50 -28.63
C GLY A 362 3.82 -7.43 -27.80
N ARG A 363 3.13 -6.33 -27.47
CA ARG A 363 3.66 -5.23 -26.64
C ARG A 363 3.35 -5.46 -25.17
N THR A 364 4.07 -4.78 -24.29
CA THR A 364 3.82 -4.79 -22.85
C THR A 364 4.09 -3.41 -22.29
N TRP A 365 3.10 -2.86 -21.57
CA TRP A 365 3.20 -1.60 -20.84
C TRP A 365 4.52 -1.47 -20.07
N GLN A 366 5.17 -0.32 -20.21
CA GLN A 366 6.36 0.05 -19.46
C GLN A 366 6.02 1.24 -18.57
N PRO A 367 6.13 1.11 -17.23
CA PRO A 367 5.96 2.24 -16.33
C PRO A 367 6.95 3.39 -16.59
N VAL A 368 6.53 4.61 -16.32
CA VAL A 368 7.30 5.84 -16.59
C VAL A 368 8.41 6.05 -15.56
N PHE A 369 8.09 5.85 -14.27
CA PHE A 369 8.96 6.25 -13.16
C PHE A 369 9.53 5.08 -12.36
N PHE A 370 9.03 3.86 -12.58
CA PHE A 370 9.39 2.68 -11.79
C PHE A 370 9.88 1.53 -12.66
N LYS A 371 10.70 0.65 -12.06
CA LYS A 371 11.20 -0.58 -12.69
C LYS A 371 11.09 -1.75 -11.72
N ASN A 372 10.80 -2.93 -12.25
CA ASN A 372 10.94 -4.17 -11.50
C ASN A 372 12.44 -4.54 -11.40
N THR A 373 12.96 -4.66 -10.17
CA THR A 373 14.35 -5.08 -9.90
C THR A 373 14.49 -6.56 -9.52
N ASN A 374 13.37 -7.26 -9.29
CA ASN A 374 13.24 -8.63 -8.75
C ASN A 374 13.95 -8.89 -7.39
N SER A 375 14.64 -7.91 -6.82
CA SER A 375 15.43 -8.04 -5.59
C SER A 375 15.72 -6.68 -4.95
N HIS A 376 15.83 -6.65 -3.62
CA HIS A 376 16.38 -5.51 -2.89
C HIS A 376 17.07 -5.97 -1.59
N GLU A 377 18.41 -5.91 -1.53
CA GLU A 377 19.18 -6.57 -0.45
C GLU A 377 18.98 -5.94 0.94
N VAL A 378 18.75 -4.62 1.04
CA VAL A 378 18.40 -3.97 2.31
C VAL A 378 17.04 -4.48 2.81
N VAL A 379 16.00 -4.43 1.98
CA VAL A 379 14.65 -4.92 2.32
C VAL A 379 14.68 -6.39 2.74
N LYS A 380 15.41 -7.26 2.02
CA LYS A 380 15.62 -8.67 2.42
C LYS A 380 16.18 -8.80 3.84
N LYS A 381 17.25 -8.05 4.15
CA LYS A 381 17.90 -8.08 5.48
C LYS A 381 16.96 -7.58 6.58
N LEU A 382 16.14 -6.56 6.29
CA LEU A 382 15.17 -6.01 7.23
C LEU A 382 13.98 -6.96 7.45
N MET A 383 13.39 -7.50 6.38
CA MET A 383 12.32 -8.52 6.46
C MET A 383 12.77 -9.76 7.22
N ALA A 384 14.01 -10.22 7.03
CA ALA A 384 14.56 -11.38 7.74
C ALA A 384 14.73 -11.18 9.26
N LYS A 385 14.66 -9.93 9.76
CA LYS A 385 14.58 -9.61 11.20
C LYS A 385 13.13 -9.54 11.72
N THR A 386 12.15 -9.36 10.85
CA THR A 386 10.74 -9.15 11.23
C THR A 386 10.01 -10.48 11.40
N PRO A 387 9.38 -10.75 12.56
CA PRO A 387 8.57 -11.95 12.75
C PRO A 387 7.51 -12.14 11.67
N GLY A 388 7.51 -13.32 11.03
CA GLY A 388 6.52 -13.71 10.02
C GLY A 388 6.74 -13.18 8.60
N GLN A 389 7.70 -12.28 8.36
CA GLN A 389 8.02 -11.79 7.01
C GLN A 389 9.08 -12.66 6.31
N ASP A 390 8.97 -12.74 4.99
CA ASP A 390 9.99 -13.27 4.08
C ASP A 390 9.88 -12.54 2.75
N PHE A 391 11.00 -12.10 2.19
CA PHE A 391 11.02 -11.34 0.94
C PHE A 391 10.42 -12.15 -0.22
N SER A 392 10.72 -13.44 -0.33
CA SER A 392 10.26 -14.27 -1.45
C SER A 392 8.74 -14.36 -1.46
N LYS A 393 8.14 -14.69 -0.32
CA LYS A 393 6.68 -14.72 -0.12
C LYS A 393 6.03 -13.34 -0.30
N THR A 394 6.66 -12.26 0.17
CA THR A 394 6.12 -10.91 -0.02
C THR A 394 6.12 -10.49 -1.48
N MET A 395 6.97 -11.05 -2.34
CA MET A 395 6.93 -10.85 -3.80
C MET A 395 5.97 -11.81 -4.54
N GLU A 396 5.32 -12.77 -3.86
CA GLU A 396 4.38 -13.69 -4.50
C GLU A 396 3.14 -12.93 -5.01
N GLY A 397 2.96 -12.95 -6.33
CA GLY A 397 1.89 -12.21 -7.00
C GLY A 397 2.07 -10.70 -7.04
N THR A 398 3.26 -10.12 -6.79
CA THR A 398 3.50 -8.67 -6.94
C THR A 398 4.04 -8.26 -8.31
N ASN A 399 4.10 -9.19 -9.26
CA ASN A 399 4.77 -9.02 -10.56
C ASN A 399 6.24 -8.52 -10.43
N GLY A 400 6.87 -8.75 -9.26
CA GLY A 400 8.24 -8.38 -8.95
C GLY A 400 8.39 -7.29 -7.88
N ALA A 401 9.61 -6.75 -7.74
CA ALA A 401 9.96 -5.74 -6.75
C ALA A 401 10.06 -4.38 -7.43
N TRP A 402 9.09 -3.49 -7.21
CA TRP A 402 9.03 -2.19 -7.89
C TRP A 402 9.82 -1.12 -7.14
N MET A 403 10.79 -0.53 -7.83
CA MET A 403 11.67 0.52 -7.31
C MET A 403 11.66 1.73 -8.24
N PHE A 404 11.93 2.92 -7.70
CA PHE A 404 12.03 4.13 -8.50
C PHE A 404 13.19 4.04 -9.50
N ASN A 405 13.03 4.71 -10.64
CA ASN A 405 13.99 4.71 -11.72
C ASN A 405 14.42 6.15 -12.01
N HIS A 406 15.36 6.68 -11.21
CA HIS A 406 15.88 8.05 -11.35
C HIS A 406 16.29 8.37 -12.79
N ASP A 407 16.89 7.40 -13.49
CA ASP A 407 17.29 7.50 -14.89
C ASP A 407 16.13 7.69 -15.87
N ALA A 408 14.93 7.19 -15.57
CA ALA A 408 13.74 7.43 -16.40
C ALA A 408 13.05 8.73 -15.99
N TYR A 409 12.88 8.98 -14.69
CA TYR A 409 12.31 10.22 -14.17
C TYR A 409 13.06 11.48 -14.67
N GLN A 410 14.39 11.45 -14.72
CA GLN A 410 15.21 12.55 -15.27
C GLN A 410 15.12 12.72 -16.79
N LYS A 411 14.50 11.77 -17.52
CA LYS A 411 14.37 11.76 -18.98
C LYS A 411 12.89 11.73 -19.43
N ALA A 412 11.95 11.92 -18.50
CA ALA A 412 10.52 11.85 -18.74
C ALA A 412 9.98 13.26 -19.04
N ASP A 413 9.73 13.54 -20.31
CA ASP A 413 9.07 14.77 -20.78
C ASP A 413 7.55 14.59 -20.86
N ARG A 414 6.78 15.67 -20.64
CA ARG A 414 5.32 15.68 -20.84
C ARG A 414 4.96 15.93 -22.32
N PRO A 415 3.95 15.26 -22.89
CA PRO A 415 3.17 14.18 -22.28
C PRO A 415 3.94 12.85 -22.24
N PHE A 416 3.91 12.17 -21.10
CA PHE A 416 4.71 10.97 -20.83
C PHE A 416 4.36 9.79 -21.74
N HIS A 417 3.12 9.76 -22.23
CA HIS A 417 2.61 8.77 -23.19
C HIS A 417 2.20 9.47 -24.50
N ALA A 418 3.18 10.00 -25.22
CA ALA A 418 2.97 10.79 -26.45
C ALA A 418 2.05 10.08 -27.47
N GLY A 419 0.96 10.77 -27.86
CA GLY A 419 -0.03 10.28 -28.82
C GLY A 419 -1.07 9.29 -28.27
N LEU A 420 -1.14 9.10 -26.95
CA LEU A 420 -2.02 8.12 -26.30
C LEU A 420 -2.74 8.72 -25.07
N GLU A 421 -4.07 8.84 -25.13
CA GLU A 421 -4.90 9.20 -23.95
C GLU A 421 -5.26 7.94 -23.12
N PRO A 422 -5.49 8.06 -21.80
CA PRO A 422 -5.77 6.90 -20.93
C PRO A 422 -7.12 6.23 -21.22
N ASP A 423 -8.03 6.89 -21.95
CA ASP A 423 -9.29 6.33 -22.44
C ASP A 423 -9.18 5.72 -23.85
N ASN A 424 -7.95 5.56 -24.37
CA ASN A 424 -7.64 5.00 -25.69
C ASN A 424 -8.31 5.76 -26.87
N LEU A 425 -8.66 7.02 -26.68
CA LEU A 425 -8.85 7.97 -27.78
C LEU A 425 -7.49 8.35 -28.38
N LYS A 426 -7.48 8.63 -29.68
CA LYS A 426 -6.31 9.13 -30.41
C LYS A 426 -6.30 10.65 -30.43
N GLU A 427 -5.10 11.23 -30.49
CA GLU A 427 -4.92 12.68 -30.56
C GLU A 427 -5.72 13.26 -31.75
N GLY A 428 -6.76 14.05 -31.43
CA GLY A 428 -7.68 14.64 -32.42
C GLY A 428 -9.07 13.97 -32.53
N GLU A 429 -9.34 12.87 -31.83
CA GLU A 429 -10.70 12.29 -31.72
C GLU A 429 -11.52 13.06 -30.66
N GLU A 430 -12.70 13.57 -31.01
CA GLU A 430 -13.53 14.35 -30.06
C GLU A 430 -14.11 13.47 -28.94
N ARG A 431 -14.01 13.93 -27.68
CA ARG A 431 -14.73 13.33 -26.54
C ARG A 431 -16.24 13.58 -26.68
N ILE A 432 -16.96 12.64 -27.29
CA ILE A 432 -18.42 12.72 -27.48
C ILE A 432 -19.15 12.42 -26.15
N TYR A 433 -19.23 13.42 -25.27
CA TYR A 433 -20.05 13.35 -24.06
C TYR A 433 -21.54 13.20 -24.40
N ARG A 434 -22.16 12.11 -23.92
CA ARG A 434 -23.60 11.85 -24.06
C ARG A 434 -24.47 12.73 -23.15
N ASN A 435 -24.30 14.06 -23.21
CA ASN A 435 -25.24 15.05 -22.67
C ASN A 435 -24.99 16.47 -23.24
N GLY A 436 -25.05 16.60 -24.57
CA GLY A 436 -25.25 17.88 -25.30
C GLY A 436 -24.09 18.89 -25.32
N SER A 437 -23.19 18.86 -24.35
CA SER A 437 -22.07 19.80 -24.23
C SER A 437 -20.94 19.45 -25.19
N ARG A 438 -20.82 20.18 -26.31
CA ARG A 438 -19.67 20.11 -27.20
C ARG A 438 -18.50 20.90 -26.63
N ALA A 439 -17.35 20.24 -26.46
CA ALA A 439 -16.08 20.87 -26.13
C ALA A 439 -15.04 20.50 -27.22
N SER A 440 -14.98 21.29 -28.28
CA SER A 440 -14.04 21.09 -29.38
C SER A 440 -12.67 21.70 -29.03
N PHE A 441 -11.74 20.88 -28.54
CA PHE A 441 -10.36 21.31 -28.27
C PHE A 441 -9.57 21.46 -29.58
N GLN A 442 -9.69 22.62 -30.23
CA GLN A 442 -8.88 22.93 -31.41
C GLN A 442 -7.45 23.30 -31.03
N SER A 443 -6.52 22.38 -31.27
CA SER A 443 -5.07 22.63 -31.21
C SER A 443 -4.66 23.65 -32.29
N SER A 444 -4.56 24.92 -31.92
CA SER A 444 -4.32 26.03 -32.83
C SER A 444 -2.84 26.21 -33.20
N ARG A 445 -2.25 25.21 -33.88
CA ARG A 445 -0.95 25.36 -34.54
C ARG A 445 -1.04 26.31 -35.74
N ASN A 446 -0.81 27.60 -35.48
CA ASN A 446 -0.33 28.59 -36.44
C ASN A 446 0.83 29.35 -35.76
N GLY A 447 1.89 29.78 -36.44
CA GLY A 447 2.05 30.01 -37.87
C GLY A 447 2.61 31.42 -38.04
N THR A 448 3.94 31.55 -38.08
CA THR A 448 4.64 32.81 -37.80
C THR A 448 4.50 33.88 -38.90
N PRO A 449 4.21 35.14 -38.52
CA PRO A 449 4.63 36.31 -39.29
C PRO A 449 5.72 37.08 -38.55
N ARG A 450 6.71 37.61 -39.28
CA ARG A 450 7.68 38.58 -38.73
C ARG A 450 7.04 39.97 -38.62
N SER A 451 7.18 40.61 -37.46
CA SER A 451 7.31 42.07 -37.37
C SER A 451 8.23 42.42 -36.20
N SER A 452 9.05 43.45 -36.37
CA SER A 452 10.00 43.94 -35.38
C SER A 452 9.45 45.12 -34.58
N ILE A 453 9.69 45.14 -33.26
CA ILE A 453 9.97 46.35 -32.47
C ILE A 453 10.67 45.92 -31.16
N ASP A 454 11.38 46.86 -30.54
CA ASP A 454 12.42 46.63 -29.53
C ASP A 454 11.96 46.91 -28.08
N GLY A 455 12.73 46.43 -27.10
CA GLY A 455 12.69 46.86 -25.70
C GLY A 455 11.99 45.90 -24.71
N GLY A 456 12.70 45.51 -23.64
CA GLY A 456 12.09 44.87 -22.45
C GLY A 456 12.54 43.45 -22.12
N ARG A 457 13.85 43.18 -22.02
CA ARG A 457 14.39 41.85 -21.70
C ARG A 457 14.54 41.62 -20.19
N ALA A 458 13.72 40.73 -19.63
CA ALA A 458 13.93 40.14 -18.31
C ALA A 458 13.76 38.62 -18.39
N SER A 459 14.87 37.88 -18.33
CA SER A 459 14.83 36.41 -18.23
C SER A 459 14.82 35.98 -16.77
N MET A 460 13.96 35.02 -16.44
CA MET A 460 14.18 34.13 -15.30
C MET A 460 14.86 32.89 -15.86
N ASP A 461 16.19 32.91 -15.87
CA ASP A 461 17.01 31.81 -16.39
C ASP A 461 16.97 30.59 -15.47
N ALA A 462 17.05 29.39 -16.06
CA ALA A 462 17.04 28.13 -15.33
C ALA A 462 18.26 27.99 -14.41
N SER A 463 18.07 27.35 -13.24
CA SER A 463 19.16 27.15 -12.26
C SER A 463 18.99 25.90 -11.40
N ILE A 464 19.15 24.72 -12.02
CA ILE A 464 19.76 23.56 -11.35
C ILE A 464 20.92 23.10 -12.23
N ALA A 465 22.14 23.30 -11.73
CA ALA A 465 23.37 22.98 -12.46
C ALA A 465 23.81 21.52 -12.22
N ALA A 466 24.36 20.89 -13.25
CA ALA A 466 24.93 19.55 -13.13
C ALA A 466 26.22 19.57 -12.29
N MET A 467 26.24 18.84 -11.17
CA MET A 467 27.47 18.58 -10.41
C MET A 467 28.14 17.30 -10.91
N SER A 468 29.07 17.45 -11.86
CA SER A 468 29.90 16.35 -12.34
C SER A 468 30.83 15.84 -11.23
N MET A 469 30.84 14.53 -10.99
CA MET A 469 31.79 13.90 -10.07
C MET A 469 33.23 14.05 -10.60
N ASN A 470 34.13 14.58 -9.77
CA ASN A 470 35.54 14.75 -10.13
C ASN A 470 36.42 13.97 -9.15
N SER A 471 36.91 12.80 -9.57
CA SER A 471 37.65 11.87 -8.70
C SER A 471 39.10 12.32 -8.47
N PRO A 472 39.59 12.41 -7.22
CA PRO A 472 41.02 12.58 -6.95
C PRO A 472 41.81 11.34 -7.39
N ARG A 473 42.67 11.49 -8.40
CA ARG A 473 43.63 10.43 -8.77
C ARG A 473 44.63 10.21 -7.64
N ARG A 474 44.96 8.94 -7.37
CA ARG A 474 46.18 8.57 -6.64
C ARG A 474 47.39 9.22 -7.31
N SER A 475 48.22 9.92 -6.53
CA SER A 475 49.63 10.13 -6.85
C SER A 475 50.48 9.40 -5.81
N SER A 476 51.69 8.98 -6.21
CA SER A 476 52.55 8.11 -5.40
C SER A 476 53.92 8.73 -5.22
N THR A 477 54.32 8.98 -3.97
CA THR A 477 55.68 9.38 -3.60
C THR A 477 56.16 8.56 -2.42
N LYS A 478 57.30 7.88 -2.60
CA LYS A 478 57.99 7.14 -1.54
C LYS A 478 58.84 8.13 -0.74
N HIS A 479 58.86 8.02 0.59
CA HIS A 479 60.06 8.29 1.38
C HIS A 479 60.20 7.25 2.50
N ARG A 480 61.43 7.14 3.04
CA ARG A 480 61.90 5.95 3.77
C ARG A 480 62.87 6.34 4.88
N ALA A 481 62.46 6.16 6.13
CA ALA A 481 63.29 5.92 7.31
C ALA A 481 62.39 5.19 8.34
N SER A 482 62.71 4.07 9.01
CA SER A 482 63.96 3.40 9.48
C SER A 482 64.47 3.88 10.84
N VAL A 483 65.02 2.93 11.63
CA VAL A 483 65.29 2.95 13.09
C VAL A 483 64.01 2.60 13.88
N ASP A 484 63.82 1.41 14.46
CA ASP A 484 64.58 0.65 15.51
C ASP A 484 64.32 1.19 16.95
N HIS A 485 64.23 0.38 18.02
CA HIS A 485 64.67 -1.01 18.21
C HIS A 485 63.98 -1.69 19.43
N LYS A 486 63.69 -3.01 19.37
CA LYS A 486 63.72 -4.01 20.49
C LYS A 486 62.79 -3.79 21.73
N VAL A 487 62.54 -4.74 22.66
CA VAL A 487 62.54 -6.23 22.72
C VAL A 487 61.64 -6.64 23.90
N GLY A 488 61.02 -7.83 23.87
CA GLY A 488 60.35 -8.39 25.04
C GLY A 488 59.59 -9.69 24.76
N ALA A 489 60.29 -10.82 24.79
CA ALA A 489 59.71 -12.16 24.68
C ALA A 489 60.03 -12.99 25.92
N VAL A 490 59.08 -13.82 26.36
CA VAL A 490 59.30 -14.97 27.24
C VAL A 490 58.35 -16.08 26.76
N GLU A 491 58.83 -17.33 26.79
CA GLU A 491 58.08 -18.57 26.55
C GLU A 491 57.32 -18.94 27.87
N ASP A 492 56.76 -20.12 28.16
CA ASP A 492 56.63 -21.43 27.51
C ASP A 492 55.41 -22.12 28.17
N GLY A 493 55.08 -23.38 27.83
CA GLY A 493 54.33 -24.26 28.75
C GLY A 493 53.32 -25.20 28.10
N ARG A 494 53.72 -26.45 27.87
CA ARG A 494 52.81 -27.57 27.57
C ARG A 494 52.24 -28.17 28.86
N SER A 495 51.02 -28.69 28.82
CA SER A 495 50.74 -30.14 29.00
C SER A 495 49.23 -30.42 29.13
N ALA A 496 48.85 -31.69 29.00
CA ALA A 496 47.49 -32.18 29.19
C ALA A 496 47.51 -33.43 30.08
N GLN A 497 46.45 -33.68 30.85
CA GLN A 497 46.21 -34.98 31.46
C GLN A 497 44.72 -35.27 31.68
N VAL A 498 44.41 -36.56 31.84
CA VAL A 498 43.05 -37.15 31.88
C VAL A 498 42.94 -38.08 33.09
N ASN A 499 41.76 -38.13 33.73
CA ASN A 499 41.21 -39.20 34.58
C ASN A 499 39.70 -38.90 34.80
N GLY A 500 38.75 -39.83 34.97
CA GLY A 500 38.79 -41.30 35.13
C GLY A 500 38.53 -41.71 36.60
N THR A 501 37.54 -42.55 37.00
CA THR A 501 36.49 -43.32 36.27
C THR A 501 35.07 -42.91 36.77
N GLN A 502 33.98 -43.66 37.01
CA GLN A 502 33.51 -45.08 37.07
C GLN A 502 31.99 -45.08 36.67
N VAL A 503 31.20 -46.07 36.18
CA VAL A 503 31.00 -47.55 36.23
C VAL A 503 30.60 -48.15 37.60
N ASP A 504 29.61 -49.06 37.77
CA ASP A 504 28.64 -49.76 36.86
C ASP A 504 27.34 -50.15 37.70
N ILE A 505 26.29 -50.96 37.39
CA ILE A 505 25.96 -52.05 36.43
C ILE A 505 24.41 -52.16 36.19
N GLY A 506 23.95 -52.49 34.97
CA GLY A 506 22.77 -53.37 34.70
C GLY A 506 21.37 -52.75 34.47
N GLN A 507 20.41 -53.36 33.75
CA GLN A 507 20.36 -54.66 33.02
C GLN A 507 19.51 -54.63 31.71
N HIS A 508 19.66 -55.65 30.86
CA HIS A 508 18.87 -56.03 29.64
C HIS A 508 17.72 -57.01 29.99
N PRO A 509 16.91 -57.64 29.07
CA PRO A 509 16.78 -57.58 27.59
C PRO A 509 15.34 -57.10 27.14
N ASP A 510 14.80 -57.18 25.90
CA ASP A 510 14.82 -58.26 24.86
C ASP A 510 14.37 -57.81 23.42
N ARG A 511 14.03 -58.77 22.54
CA ARG A 511 13.94 -58.67 21.05
C ARG A 511 12.56 -59.08 20.45
N LYS A 512 12.28 -59.17 19.12
CA LYS A 512 13.09 -59.28 17.88
C LYS A 512 12.37 -58.75 16.59
N GLU A 513 13.09 -58.80 15.46
CA GLU A 513 12.70 -58.70 14.02
C GLU A 513 11.59 -59.71 13.60
N VAL A 514 10.90 -59.62 12.44
CA VAL A 514 11.33 -59.73 10.99
C VAL A 514 10.14 -59.22 10.11
N GLY A 515 10.22 -58.74 8.86
CA GLY A 515 11.26 -58.65 7.81
C GLY A 515 10.71 -57.98 6.51
N GLY A 516 11.13 -58.40 5.29
CA GLY A 516 10.65 -57.82 4.01
C GLY A 516 11.05 -58.60 2.74
N ILE A 517 10.74 -58.07 1.53
CA ILE A 517 11.21 -58.54 0.19
C ILE A 517 11.04 -57.42 -0.87
N THR A 518 11.79 -57.50 -1.99
CA THR A 518 11.98 -56.45 -3.04
C THR A 518 11.40 -56.82 -4.41
N LYS A 519 11.16 -55.83 -5.32
CA LYS A 519 11.82 -55.75 -6.66
C LYS A 519 11.38 -54.60 -7.62
N ASP A 520 12.41 -54.08 -8.31
CA ASP A 520 12.52 -53.62 -9.73
C ASP A 520 11.72 -52.41 -10.31
N GLN A 521 12.27 -51.85 -11.40
CA GLN A 521 11.96 -50.58 -12.10
C GLN A 521 11.78 -50.86 -13.62
N PRO A 522 11.26 -49.95 -14.50
CA PRO A 522 12.07 -48.86 -15.08
C PRO A 522 11.28 -47.58 -15.55
N MET A 523 11.84 -46.83 -16.52
CA MET A 523 11.53 -45.42 -16.89
C MET A 523 10.41 -45.19 -17.94
N HIS A 524 10.18 -43.88 -18.20
CA HIS A 524 9.33 -43.22 -19.21
C HIS A 524 7.86 -43.03 -18.79
N GLN A 525 7.18 -41.92 -19.11
CA GLN A 525 7.40 -40.94 -20.20
C GLN A 525 7.24 -39.46 -19.74
N HIS A 526 7.56 -38.50 -20.61
CA HIS A 526 7.40 -37.05 -20.38
C HIS A 526 6.00 -36.55 -20.82
N SER A 527 5.63 -35.34 -20.36
CA SER A 527 4.50 -34.49 -20.78
C SER A 527 3.11 -34.76 -20.14
N GLN A 528 2.22 -33.76 -20.30
CA GLN A 528 0.81 -33.71 -19.84
C GLN A 528 0.54 -33.59 -18.33
N LEU A 529 1.09 -32.55 -17.70
CA LEU A 529 0.51 -31.91 -16.49
C LEU A 529 0.37 -30.39 -16.69
N ARG A 530 -0.55 -30.00 -17.58
CA ARG A 530 -1.00 -28.60 -17.81
C ARG A 530 -2.46 -28.55 -18.31
N SER A 531 -3.35 -29.27 -17.64
CA SER A 531 -4.79 -29.31 -17.96
C SER A 531 -5.60 -30.03 -16.87
N LYS A 532 -5.75 -29.43 -15.67
CA LYS A 532 -6.66 -29.96 -14.64
C LYS A 532 -7.17 -28.99 -13.57
N GLU A 533 -7.30 -27.70 -13.92
CA GLU A 533 -7.96 -26.69 -13.07
C GLU A 533 -9.33 -26.22 -13.61
N GLU A 534 -9.79 -26.76 -14.76
CA GLU A 534 -11.05 -26.37 -15.40
C GLU A 534 -12.25 -27.30 -15.13
N GLU A 535 -12.08 -28.40 -14.38
CA GLU A 535 -13.16 -29.35 -14.03
C GLU A 535 -13.54 -29.33 -12.53
N LEU A 536 -13.91 -28.16 -12.02
CA LEU A 536 -14.58 -28.01 -10.71
C LEU A 536 -15.85 -27.14 -10.78
N GLY A 537 -16.62 -27.30 -11.86
CA GLY A 537 -17.97 -26.75 -12.06
C GLY A 537 -19.06 -27.83 -12.08
N SER A 538 -20.34 -27.40 -12.07
CA SER A 538 -21.54 -28.22 -12.35
C SER A 538 -22.07 -29.23 -11.32
N GLY A 539 -21.64 -29.17 -10.05
CA GLY A 539 -22.10 -30.08 -8.96
C GLY A 539 -23.61 -30.09 -8.61
N VAL A 540 -24.48 -29.43 -9.38
CA VAL A 540 -25.94 -29.35 -9.17
C VAL A 540 -26.74 -29.47 -10.48
N GLU A 541 -26.10 -29.59 -11.65
CA GLU A 541 -26.82 -29.44 -12.92
C GLU A 541 -27.69 -30.65 -13.27
N GLY A 542 -27.26 -31.87 -12.93
CA GLY A 542 -28.01 -33.11 -13.18
C GLY A 542 -29.26 -33.35 -12.30
N LEU A 543 -29.40 -32.65 -11.16
CA LEU A 543 -30.51 -32.90 -10.23
C LEU A 543 -31.87 -32.45 -10.78
N SER A 544 -32.90 -33.28 -10.64
CA SER A 544 -34.28 -32.91 -10.97
C SER A 544 -34.83 -31.84 -10.01
N VAL A 545 -35.97 -31.25 -10.37
CA VAL A 545 -36.65 -30.24 -9.53
C VAL A 545 -37.01 -30.80 -8.15
N LYS A 546 -37.37 -32.09 -8.05
CA LYS A 546 -37.65 -32.74 -6.75
C LYS A 546 -36.40 -32.89 -5.89
N GLU A 547 -35.28 -33.27 -6.47
CA GLU A 547 -34.02 -33.45 -5.73
C GLU A 547 -33.43 -32.11 -5.29
N LYS A 548 -33.59 -31.06 -6.11
CA LYS A 548 -33.23 -29.68 -5.74
C LYS A 548 -34.04 -29.18 -4.54
N VAL A 549 -35.37 -29.32 -4.57
CA VAL A 549 -36.23 -28.97 -3.41
C VAL A 549 -35.91 -29.82 -2.18
N ALA A 550 -35.72 -31.13 -2.33
CA ALA A 550 -35.34 -32.00 -1.21
C ALA A 550 -33.97 -31.63 -0.61
N THR A 551 -33.04 -31.14 -1.41
CA THR A 551 -31.74 -30.63 -0.94
C THR A 551 -31.91 -29.31 -0.19
N GLU A 552 -32.73 -28.38 -0.69
CA GLU A 552 -33.05 -27.12 0.00
C GLU A 552 -33.74 -27.36 1.34
N ASP A 553 -34.75 -28.23 1.40
CA ASP A 553 -35.45 -28.57 2.65
C ASP A 553 -34.55 -29.33 3.63
N MET A 554 -33.69 -30.25 3.17
CA MET A 554 -32.70 -30.93 4.03
C MET A 554 -31.71 -29.93 4.66
N LEU A 555 -31.19 -28.98 3.88
CA LEU A 555 -30.34 -27.90 4.39
C LEU A 555 -31.10 -27.01 5.39
N ARG A 556 -32.37 -26.73 5.12
CA ARG A 556 -33.24 -25.92 5.97
C ARG A 556 -33.49 -26.56 7.34
N ASP A 557 -33.70 -27.87 7.40
CA ASP A 557 -33.83 -28.61 8.66
C ASP A 557 -32.50 -28.67 9.44
N LEU A 558 -31.40 -28.94 8.73
CA LEU A 558 -30.04 -28.90 9.31
C LEU A 558 -29.76 -27.58 10.04
N TYR A 559 -30.05 -26.43 9.41
CA TYR A 559 -29.75 -25.11 9.97
C TYR A 559 -30.87 -24.48 10.83
N SER A 560 -32.11 -24.99 10.82
CA SER A 560 -33.18 -24.49 11.69
C SER A 560 -33.27 -25.20 13.06
N SER A 561 -32.62 -26.37 13.21
CA SER A 561 -32.54 -27.14 14.45
C SER A 561 -31.87 -26.41 15.63
N GLY A 562 -31.11 -25.34 15.37
CA GLY A 562 -30.33 -24.57 16.36
C GLY A 562 -31.10 -23.82 17.45
N LYS A 563 -32.44 -23.98 17.56
CA LYS A 563 -33.27 -23.35 18.62
C LYS A 563 -34.27 -24.33 19.26
N LYS A 564 -33.79 -25.39 19.93
CA LYS A 564 -34.55 -26.11 20.99
C LYS A 564 -33.69 -27.05 21.86
N SER A 565 -32.84 -26.50 22.73
CA SER A 565 -32.40 -27.22 23.93
C SER A 565 -31.93 -26.28 25.05
N LYS A 566 -32.81 -26.05 26.02
CA LYS A 566 -32.53 -25.84 27.46
C LYS A 566 -33.86 -25.54 28.18
N ARG A 567 -34.39 -26.58 28.79
CA ARG A 567 -35.05 -26.50 30.09
C ARG A 567 -34.12 -27.19 31.08
#